data_AF-A0A7I8LKB0-F1
#
_entry.id   AF-A0A7I8LKB0-F1
#
_cell.length_a   1.000
_cell.length_b   1.000
_cell.length_c   1.000
_cell.angle_alpha   90.00
_cell.angle_beta   90.00
_cell.angle_gamma   90.00
#
_symmetry.space_group_name_H-M   'P 1'
#
loop_
_entity.id
_entity.type
_entity.pdbx_description
1 polymer ?
#
loop_
_entity_poly.entity_id
_entity_poly.type
_entity_poly.pdbx_seq_one_letter_code
_entity_poly.pdbx_strand_id
1 'polypeptide(L)'
;MPTGISAHYYASDTTWKEALLQFASIDLIELCKEAKVEHCRASRDLSTCGRYVQHALSSCGHAALCEECSQRCDVCPICRTPLPKGGKLRLRLYDKCIEAGIIARKDDARSEQNYNGEHLDVQRLYSLFDVALENNLVSSICHYVTDVCLDENAVSSDPVLAFLLDEVVVKNWCRWKYKSVVQDLHDIYVREEGMQTNLNLLLKFSSRLNGISNVLAVLESSFAGSLSAELQDLHWLSENTLKTKQVKFL
;
A
#
# COMPACT_ATOMS: atom_id res chain seq x y z
N MET A 1 4.54 -21.86 36.96
CA MET A 1 4.75 -20.46 36.52
C MET A 1 4.56 -20.44 35.01
N PRO A 2 3.56 -19.71 34.47
CA PRO A 2 3.26 -19.76 33.05
C PRO A 2 4.30 -19.00 32.22
N THR A 3 4.61 -19.61 31.09
CA THR A 3 5.59 -19.32 30.04
C THR A 3 5.37 -17.98 29.33
N GLY A 4 6.44 -17.18 29.20
CA GLY A 4 6.50 -15.91 28.47
C GLY A 4 6.47 -16.01 26.94
N ILE A 5 5.72 -16.97 26.37
CA ILE A 5 5.57 -17.14 24.91
C ILE A 5 4.30 -16.40 24.39
N SER A 6 3.44 -15.92 25.29
CA SER A 6 2.11 -15.41 24.93
C SER A 6 1.99 -13.90 24.70
N ALA A 7 2.92 -13.04 25.15
CA ALA A 7 2.69 -11.59 25.07
C ALA A 7 3.02 -11.00 23.67
N HIS A 8 4.14 -11.42 23.08
CA HIS A 8 4.58 -10.88 21.77
C HIS A 8 3.71 -11.34 20.60
N TYR A 9 3.27 -12.61 20.60
CA TYR A 9 2.43 -13.15 19.52
C TYR A 9 1.01 -12.57 19.52
N TYR A 10 0.45 -12.29 20.71
CA TYR A 10 -0.86 -11.66 20.84
C TYR A 10 -0.80 -10.15 20.57
N ALA A 11 0.30 -9.48 20.92
CA ALA A 11 0.51 -8.08 20.58
C ALA A 11 0.62 -7.87 19.07
N SER A 12 1.33 -8.74 18.35
CA SER A 12 1.45 -8.67 16.88
C SER A 12 0.13 -8.94 16.15
N ASP A 13 -0.69 -9.88 16.64
CA ASP A 13 -2.02 -10.15 16.04
C ASP A 13 -2.99 -8.98 16.27
N THR A 14 -2.88 -8.29 17.40
CA THR A 14 -3.71 -7.10 17.70
C THR A 14 -3.32 -5.91 16.81
N THR A 15 -2.02 -5.61 16.69
CA THR A 15 -1.54 -4.50 15.83
C THR A 15 -1.81 -4.77 14.35
N TRP A 16 -1.70 -6.02 13.90
CA TRP A 16 -2.08 -6.46 12.56
C TRP A 16 -3.56 -6.18 12.27
N LYS A 17 -4.47 -6.60 13.15
CA LYS A 17 -5.92 -6.35 12.99
C LYS A 17 -6.22 -4.85 12.96
N GLU A 18 -5.63 -4.09 13.87
CA GLU A 18 -5.83 -2.64 13.92
C GLU A 18 -5.32 -1.91 12.68
N ALA A 19 -4.23 -2.37 12.06
CA ALA A 19 -3.71 -1.80 10.82
C ALA A 19 -4.66 -2.06 9.65
N LEU A 20 -5.15 -3.29 9.50
CA LEU A 20 -6.09 -3.64 8.43
C LEU A 20 -7.47 -3.02 8.62
N LEU A 21 -7.97 -2.92 9.86
CA LEU A 21 -9.23 -2.22 10.14
C LEU A 21 -9.12 -0.74 9.74
N GLN A 22 -8.00 -0.10 10.07
CA GLN A 22 -7.75 1.28 9.65
C GLN A 22 -7.64 1.41 8.13
N PHE A 23 -6.99 0.45 7.46
CA PHE A 23 -6.93 0.40 6.00
C PHE A 23 -8.34 0.30 5.41
N ALA A 24 -9.14 -0.63 5.91
CA ALA A 24 -10.49 -0.88 5.40
C ALA A 24 -11.46 0.30 5.64
N SER A 25 -11.21 1.14 6.64
CA SER A 25 -12.05 2.30 6.98
C SER A 25 -11.50 3.63 6.48
N ILE A 26 -10.37 3.65 5.76
CA ILE A 26 -9.77 4.90 5.31
C ILE A 26 -10.61 5.53 4.20
N ASP A 27 -10.70 6.86 4.19
CA ASP A 27 -11.12 7.59 3.01
C ASP A 27 -10.04 7.44 1.93
N LEU A 28 -10.43 6.97 0.75
CA LEU A 28 -9.48 6.60 -0.31
C LEU A 28 -8.70 7.79 -0.84
N ILE A 29 -9.28 9.00 -0.79
CA ILE A 29 -8.56 10.24 -1.13
C ILE A 29 -7.41 10.53 -0.16
N GLU A 30 -7.52 10.04 1.08
CA GLU A 30 -6.47 10.16 2.09
C GLU A 30 -5.37 9.08 1.92
N LEU A 31 -5.61 8.03 1.14
CA LEU A 31 -4.63 6.95 0.91
C LEU A 31 -3.36 7.49 0.21
N CYS A 32 -3.51 8.39 -0.77
CA CYS A 32 -2.38 9.06 -1.42
C CYS A 32 -1.57 9.87 -0.41
N LYS A 33 -2.27 10.54 0.51
CA LYS A 33 -1.63 11.33 1.55
C LYS A 33 -0.86 10.39 2.48
N GLU A 34 -1.46 9.30 2.96
CA GLU A 34 -0.78 8.30 3.81
C GLU A 34 0.47 7.68 3.14
N ALA A 35 0.45 7.51 1.82
CA ALA A 35 1.62 7.08 1.06
C ALA A 35 2.70 8.16 0.96
N LYS A 36 2.32 9.43 0.87
CA LYS A 36 3.24 10.55 0.69
C LYS A 36 4.20 10.71 1.89
N VAL A 37 5.47 10.88 1.58
CA VAL A 37 6.59 11.07 2.50
C VAL A 37 6.65 12.53 2.88
N GLU A 38 6.15 12.82 4.07
CA GLU A 38 6.17 14.16 4.63
C GLU A 38 7.42 14.38 5.49
N HIS A 39 7.95 15.59 5.42
CA HIS A 39 9.10 16.04 6.20
C HIS A 39 8.67 17.11 7.19
N CYS A 40 9.25 17.11 8.37
CA CYS A 40 8.92 18.06 9.42
C CYS A 40 9.20 19.51 8.98
N ARG A 41 8.17 20.37 9.03
CA ARG A 41 8.22 21.79 8.58
C ARG A 41 8.26 22.82 9.71
N ALA A 42 8.76 22.49 10.89
CA ALA A 42 8.95 23.48 11.95
C ALA A 42 9.94 24.57 11.49
N SER A 43 9.50 25.83 11.37
CA SER A 43 10.28 26.88 10.68
C SER A 43 10.40 28.23 11.39
N ARG A 44 10.22 28.34 12.72
CA ARG A 44 10.48 29.61 13.41
C ARG A 44 11.62 29.63 14.42
N ASP A 45 11.76 28.64 15.32
CA ASP A 45 12.89 28.61 16.29
C ASP A 45 13.48 27.19 16.49
N LEU A 46 13.38 26.34 15.46
CA LEU A 46 13.89 24.96 15.38
C LEU A 46 14.54 24.78 14.01
N SER A 47 15.82 25.13 13.89
CA SER A 47 16.55 25.28 12.61
C SER A 47 16.68 23.97 11.81
N THR A 48 15.66 23.70 10.98
CA THR A 48 15.55 22.61 9.98
C THR A 48 15.56 21.20 10.56
N CYS A 49 14.48 20.82 11.26
CA CYS A 49 14.27 19.42 11.68
C CYS A 49 14.32 18.47 10.47
N GLY A 50 13.48 18.71 9.46
CA GLY A 50 13.48 17.94 8.21
C GLY A 50 13.25 16.44 8.35
N ARG A 51 13.07 15.89 9.55
CA ARG A 51 12.88 14.45 9.79
C ARG A 51 11.58 13.97 9.13
N TYR A 52 11.58 12.71 8.71
CA TYR A 52 10.38 12.04 8.24
C TYR A 52 9.29 12.06 9.30
N VAL A 53 8.06 12.32 8.84
CA VAL A 53 6.89 12.39 9.69
C VAL A 53 6.12 11.07 9.57
N GLN A 54 6.17 10.29 10.64
CA GLN A 54 5.46 9.00 10.76
C GLN A 54 4.06 9.16 11.38
N HIS A 55 3.73 10.34 11.88
CA HIS A 55 2.50 10.60 12.61
C HIS A 55 1.72 11.75 11.96
N ALA A 56 0.41 11.55 11.76
CA ALA A 56 -0.45 12.56 11.16
C ALA A 56 -0.86 13.63 12.17
N LEU A 57 -0.77 14.91 11.77
CA LEU A 57 -1.39 16.02 12.49
C LEU A 57 -2.81 16.26 11.95
N SER A 58 -3.80 16.28 12.84
CA SER A 58 -5.22 16.41 12.48
C SER A 58 -5.74 17.84 12.32
N SER A 59 -4.89 18.87 12.47
CA SER A 59 -5.36 20.25 12.67
C SER A 59 -5.76 21.00 11.40
N CYS A 60 -4.87 21.07 10.40
CA CYS A 60 -5.05 21.96 9.24
C CYS A 60 -4.47 21.46 7.92
N GLY A 61 -3.76 20.33 7.92
CA GLY A 61 -3.16 19.74 6.71
C GLY A 61 -2.01 20.54 6.06
N HIS A 62 -1.78 21.81 6.45
CA HIS A 62 -0.73 22.64 5.84
C HIS A 62 0.69 22.21 6.24
N ALA A 63 0.88 21.74 7.47
CA ALA A 63 2.20 21.34 7.96
C ALA A 63 2.18 19.91 8.51
N ALA A 64 3.24 19.18 8.19
CA ALA A 64 3.60 17.94 8.87
C ALA A 64 4.70 18.25 9.91
N LEU A 65 4.53 17.76 11.14
CA LEU A 65 5.55 17.87 12.19
C LEU A 65 5.87 16.48 12.71
N CYS A 66 7.14 16.24 13.02
CA CYS A 66 7.51 15.05 13.79
C CYS A 66 6.97 15.15 15.22
N GLU A 67 6.99 14.04 15.94
CA GLU A 67 6.45 13.96 17.30
C GLU A 67 7.06 15.03 18.23
N GLU A 68 8.39 15.18 18.21
CA GLU A 68 9.09 16.18 19.02
C GLU A 68 8.65 17.62 18.69
N CYS A 69 8.58 17.97 17.40
CA CYS A 69 8.20 19.31 16.99
C CYS A 69 6.70 19.59 17.24
N SER A 70 5.84 18.57 17.16
CA SER A 70 4.41 18.73 17.43
C SER A 70 4.11 19.12 18.88
N GLN A 71 4.95 18.68 19.83
CA GLN A 71 4.83 19.03 21.24
C GLN A 71 5.32 20.46 21.55
N ARG A 72 6.21 20.98 20.70
CA ARG A 72 6.84 22.29 20.85
C ARG A 72 6.12 23.40 20.07
N CYS A 73 5.28 23.04 19.11
CA CYS A 73 4.53 23.98 18.31
C CYS A 73 3.08 24.06 18.80
N ASP A 74 2.67 25.27 19.18
CA ASP A 74 1.29 25.55 19.62
C ASP A 74 0.37 25.88 18.44
N VAL A 75 0.97 26.26 17.31
CA VAL A 75 0.29 26.68 16.09
C VAL A 75 1.02 26.11 14.87
N CYS A 76 0.27 25.91 13.79
CA CYS A 76 0.84 25.50 12.51
C CYS A 76 1.90 26.51 12.05
N PRO A 77 3.13 26.08 11.69
CA PRO A 77 4.18 27.00 11.25
C PRO A 77 3.85 27.72 9.93
N ILE A 78 2.90 27.20 9.15
CA ILE A 78 2.47 27.77 7.87
C ILE A 78 1.29 28.72 8.05
N CYS A 79 0.14 28.23 8.51
CA CYS A 79 -1.12 28.99 8.56
C CYS A 79 -1.48 29.53 9.95
N ARG A 80 -0.68 29.22 10.99
CA ARG A 80 -0.90 29.61 12.39
C ARG A 80 -2.18 29.09 13.05
N THR A 81 -2.90 28.15 12.44
CA THR A 81 -4.01 27.44 13.10
C THR A 81 -3.53 26.72 14.36
N PRO A 82 -4.23 26.83 15.50
CA PRO A 82 -3.86 26.13 16.73
C PRO A 82 -3.69 24.62 16.52
N LEU A 83 -2.63 24.04 17.10
CA LEU A 83 -2.40 22.60 17.12
C LEU A 83 -2.99 21.99 18.40
N PRO A 84 -3.62 20.81 18.33
CA PRO A 84 -4.14 20.14 19.52
C PRO A 84 -2.98 19.73 20.44
N LYS A 85 -2.89 20.33 21.63
CA LYS A 85 -1.87 19.98 22.63
C LYS A 85 -2.29 18.74 23.41
N GLY A 86 -1.36 17.80 23.59
CA GLY A 86 -1.55 16.63 24.46
C GLY A 86 -2.41 15.49 23.89
N GLY A 87 -2.77 15.54 22.60
CA GLY A 87 -3.38 14.41 21.91
C GLY A 87 -2.33 13.38 21.48
N LYS A 88 -2.64 12.08 21.61
CA LYS A 88 -1.80 11.01 21.04
C LYS A 88 -1.79 11.18 19.52
N LEU A 89 -0.63 11.44 18.94
CA LEU A 89 -0.50 11.53 17.49
C LEU A 89 -0.86 10.18 16.87
N ARG A 90 -1.63 10.19 15.78
CA ARG A 90 -1.99 8.95 15.08
C ARG A 90 -0.84 8.54 14.17
N LEU A 91 -0.35 7.32 14.34
CA LEU A 91 0.60 6.72 13.40
C LEU A 91 -0.04 6.60 12.01
N ARG A 92 0.71 7.00 10.99
CA ARG A 92 0.26 6.95 9.60
C ARG A 92 0.07 5.52 9.14
N LEU A 93 -0.82 5.31 8.18
CA LEU A 93 -1.21 3.95 7.79
C LEU A 93 -0.02 3.12 7.30
N TYR A 94 0.84 3.71 6.46
CA TYR A 94 2.06 3.04 5.97
C TYR A 94 2.97 2.61 7.13
N ASP A 95 3.29 3.52 8.04
CA ASP A 95 4.14 3.22 9.21
C ASP A 95 3.47 2.21 10.16
N LYS A 96 2.13 2.23 10.28
CA LYS A 96 1.39 1.25 11.07
C LYS A 96 1.44 -0.15 10.45
N CYS A 97 1.35 -0.25 9.13
CA CYS A 97 1.54 -1.53 8.42
C CYS A 97 2.97 -2.07 8.58
N ILE A 98 3.96 -1.18 8.68
CA ILE A 98 5.35 -1.54 8.99
C ILE A 98 5.47 -2.05 10.43
N GLU A 99 4.95 -1.33 11.43
CA GLU A 99 5.00 -1.76 12.84
C GLU A 99 4.25 -3.07 13.09
N ALA A 100 3.17 -3.31 12.35
CA ALA A 100 2.41 -4.55 12.37
C ALA A 100 3.10 -5.72 11.63
N GLY A 101 4.22 -5.47 10.95
CA GLY A 101 4.94 -6.49 10.17
C GLY A 101 4.22 -6.94 8.89
N ILE A 102 3.21 -6.18 8.43
CA ILE A 102 2.49 -6.45 7.18
C ILE A 102 3.35 -6.04 5.98
N ILE A 103 4.00 -4.89 6.10
CA ILE A 103 5.01 -4.43 5.14
C ILE A 103 6.38 -4.72 5.76
N ALA A 104 7.27 -5.35 4.99
CA ALA A 104 8.63 -5.59 5.43
C ALA A 104 9.39 -4.26 5.59
N ARG A 105 10.06 -4.07 6.73
CA ARG A 105 11.01 -2.97 6.92
C ARG A 105 12.17 -3.16 5.96
N LYS A 106 12.38 -2.19 5.07
CA LYS A 106 13.64 -2.05 4.34
C LYS A 106 14.66 -1.39 5.28
N ASP A 107 15.14 -2.14 6.27
CA ASP A 107 16.30 -1.72 7.05
C ASP A 107 17.54 -1.89 6.14
N ASP A 108 18.27 -0.81 5.91
CA ASP A 108 19.51 -0.67 5.13
C ASP A 108 19.48 -0.35 3.63
N ALA A 109 20.33 0.63 3.32
CA ALA A 109 20.60 1.33 2.07
C ALA A 109 21.20 0.48 0.93
N ARG A 110 20.70 -0.75 0.71
CA ARG A 110 21.19 -1.64 -0.37
C ARG A 110 20.12 -2.42 -1.14
N SER A 111 18.83 -2.15 -0.93
CA SER A 111 17.76 -2.69 -1.79
C SER A 111 17.29 -1.68 -2.85
N GLU A 112 18.25 -1.14 -3.61
CA GLU A 112 18.02 -0.54 -4.94
C GLU A 112 17.80 -1.64 -6.00
N GLN A 113 17.04 -2.67 -5.67
CA GLN A 113 16.59 -3.65 -6.65
C GLN A 113 15.09 -3.47 -6.84
N ASN A 114 14.74 -2.91 -8.00
CA ASN A 114 13.43 -2.93 -8.65
C ASN A 114 12.46 -1.75 -8.45
N TYR A 115 12.95 -0.53 -8.37
CA TYR A 115 12.16 0.62 -8.82
C TYR A 115 13.02 1.45 -9.77
N ASN A 116 12.58 1.61 -11.02
CA ASN A 116 13.26 2.38 -12.06
C ASN A 116 13.25 3.89 -11.74
N GLY A 117 13.92 4.32 -10.67
CA GLY A 117 13.98 5.73 -10.26
C GLY A 117 12.64 6.31 -9.76
N GLU A 118 11.67 5.47 -9.38
CA GLU A 118 10.36 5.94 -8.90
C GLU A 118 10.46 6.56 -7.49
N HIS A 119 9.72 7.64 -7.27
CA HIS A 119 9.67 8.38 -6.00
C HIS A 119 9.23 7.47 -4.84
N LEU A 120 9.79 7.68 -3.64
CA LEU A 120 9.49 6.86 -2.45
C LEU A 120 7.97 6.81 -2.14
N ASP A 121 7.25 7.88 -2.45
CA ASP A 121 5.78 7.97 -2.29
C ASP A 121 5.04 6.93 -3.12
N VAL A 122 5.47 6.70 -4.36
CA VAL A 122 4.88 5.71 -5.27
C VAL A 122 5.11 4.30 -4.71
N GLN A 123 6.32 4.03 -4.23
CA GLN A 123 6.65 2.74 -3.61
C GLN A 123 5.81 2.47 -2.36
N ARG A 124 5.56 3.51 -1.55
CA ARG A 124 4.68 3.40 -0.38
C ARG A 124 3.24 3.11 -0.78
N LEU A 125 2.71 3.77 -1.82
CA LEU A 125 1.38 3.50 -2.34
C LEU A 125 1.26 2.06 -2.88
N TYR A 126 2.24 1.61 -3.66
CA TYR A 126 2.27 0.22 -4.16
C TYR A 126 2.35 -0.80 -3.02
N SER A 127 3.10 -0.49 -1.96
CA SER A 127 3.14 -1.35 -0.77
C SER A 127 1.77 -1.42 -0.10
N LEU A 128 1.00 -0.33 -0.06
CA LEU A 128 -0.37 -0.31 0.44
C LEU A 128 -1.33 -1.10 -0.47
N PHE A 129 -1.18 -1.01 -1.80
CA PHE A 129 -1.92 -1.85 -2.73
C PHE A 129 -1.58 -3.33 -2.58
N ASP A 130 -0.31 -3.67 -2.34
CA ASP A 130 0.10 -5.02 -2.02
C ASP A 130 -0.55 -5.50 -0.71
N VAL A 131 -0.58 -4.66 0.33
CA VAL A 131 -1.33 -4.98 1.57
C VAL A 131 -2.80 -5.28 1.24
N ALA A 132 -3.45 -4.46 0.42
CA ALA A 132 -4.84 -4.67 0.06
C ALA A 132 -5.05 -5.98 -0.73
N LEU A 133 -4.18 -6.26 -1.71
CA LEU A 133 -4.23 -7.47 -2.52
C LEU A 133 -4.04 -8.74 -1.68
N GLU A 134 -3.09 -8.73 -0.75
CA GLU A 134 -2.74 -9.89 0.08
C GLU A 134 -3.76 -10.17 1.19
N ASN A 135 -4.59 -9.18 1.56
CA ASN A 135 -5.52 -9.26 2.69
C ASN A 135 -7.01 -9.17 2.28
N ASN A 136 -7.34 -9.52 1.04
CA ASN A 136 -8.70 -9.52 0.50
C ASN A 136 -9.41 -8.14 0.55
N LEU A 137 -8.66 -7.06 0.42
CA LEU A 137 -9.18 -5.69 0.36
C LEU A 137 -9.05 -5.09 -1.06
N VAL A 138 -9.06 -5.94 -2.09
CA VAL A 138 -8.93 -5.51 -3.50
C VAL A 138 -10.00 -4.48 -3.89
N SER A 139 -11.19 -4.55 -3.30
CA SER A 139 -12.24 -3.54 -3.51
C SER A 139 -11.78 -2.13 -3.16
N SER A 140 -10.89 -1.96 -2.19
CA SER A 140 -10.30 -0.64 -1.87
C SER A 140 -9.44 -0.10 -3.01
N ILE A 141 -8.75 -0.96 -3.76
CA ILE A 141 -7.98 -0.55 -4.95
C ILE A 141 -8.94 -0.21 -6.10
N CYS A 142 -9.98 -1.03 -6.31
CA CYS A 142 -11.01 -0.75 -7.30
C CYS A 142 -11.70 0.61 -7.05
N HIS A 143 -12.10 0.86 -5.81
CA HIS A 143 -12.70 2.14 -5.43
C HIS A 143 -11.70 3.29 -5.48
N TYR A 144 -10.41 3.05 -5.21
CA TYR A 144 -9.39 4.08 -5.41
C TYR A 144 -9.33 4.50 -6.88
N VAL A 145 -9.44 3.56 -7.82
CA VAL A 145 -9.55 3.91 -9.24
C VAL A 145 -10.80 4.78 -9.48
N THR A 146 -11.98 4.35 -9.05
CA THR A 146 -13.24 5.05 -9.38
C THR A 146 -13.42 6.38 -8.67
N ASP A 147 -13.05 6.45 -7.40
CA ASP A 147 -13.40 7.55 -6.51
C ASP A 147 -12.25 8.57 -6.38
N VAL A 148 -11.03 8.17 -6.78
CA VAL A 148 -9.85 9.03 -6.73
C VAL A 148 -9.30 9.26 -8.13
N CYS A 149 -8.92 8.20 -8.85
CA CYS A 149 -8.24 8.39 -10.14
C CYS A 149 -9.14 8.91 -11.26
N LEU A 150 -10.43 8.63 -11.20
CA LEU A 150 -11.41 9.10 -12.19
C LEU A 150 -12.20 10.32 -11.73
N ASP A 151 -11.96 10.82 -10.53
CA ASP A 151 -12.61 12.05 -10.06
C ASP A 151 -11.89 13.27 -10.63
N GLU A 152 -12.56 13.99 -11.53
CA GLU A 152 -12.06 15.23 -12.13
C GLU A 152 -11.79 16.34 -11.09
N ASN A 153 -12.38 16.23 -9.90
CA ASN A 153 -12.17 17.18 -8.81
C ASN A 153 -10.98 16.82 -7.92
N ALA A 154 -10.46 15.59 -8.02
CA ALA A 154 -9.31 15.12 -7.27
C ALA A 154 -8.01 15.65 -7.89
N VAL A 155 -7.74 16.94 -7.66
CA VAL A 155 -6.54 17.63 -8.18
C VAL A 155 -5.62 18.11 -7.08
N SER A 156 -4.33 18.17 -7.37
CA SER A 156 -3.32 18.73 -6.47
C SER A 156 -2.34 19.62 -7.20
N SER A 157 -1.92 20.71 -6.55
CA SER A 157 -0.80 21.54 -6.99
C SER A 157 0.57 20.93 -6.66
N ASP A 158 0.60 19.90 -5.80
CA ASP A 158 1.82 19.15 -5.52
C ASP A 158 2.01 18.10 -6.63
N PRO A 159 3.10 18.14 -7.40
CA PRO A 159 3.29 17.27 -8.56
C PRO A 159 3.35 15.79 -8.19
N VAL A 160 3.83 15.45 -6.98
CA VAL A 160 3.87 14.06 -6.55
C VAL A 160 2.48 13.58 -6.18
N LEU A 161 1.74 14.39 -5.41
CA LEU A 161 0.36 14.04 -5.07
C LEU A 161 -0.52 13.97 -6.32
N ALA A 162 -0.36 14.89 -7.27
CA ALA A 162 -1.04 14.85 -8.57
C ALA A 162 -0.77 13.54 -9.32
N PHE A 163 0.48 13.06 -9.31
CA PHE A 163 0.82 11.76 -9.91
C PHE A 163 0.20 10.57 -9.15
N LEU A 164 0.14 10.61 -7.82
CA LEU A 164 -0.51 9.54 -7.05
C LEU A 164 -2.02 9.49 -7.28
N LEU A 165 -2.64 10.61 -7.61
CA LEU A 165 -4.06 10.69 -7.94
C LEU A 165 -4.34 10.16 -9.35
N ASP A 166 -3.37 10.17 -10.27
CA ASP A 166 -3.55 9.75 -11.67
C ASP A 166 -3.64 8.22 -11.83
N GLU A 167 -4.49 7.73 -12.74
CA GLU A 167 -4.68 6.28 -12.91
C GLU A 167 -3.43 5.56 -13.43
N VAL A 168 -2.49 6.27 -14.04
CA VAL A 168 -1.21 5.74 -14.51
C VAL A 168 -0.45 5.05 -13.37
N VAL A 169 -0.56 5.55 -12.14
CA VAL A 169 0.07 4.92 -10.97
C VAL A 169 -0.48 3.52 -10.73
N VAL A 170 -1.80 3.32 -10.87
CA VAL A 170 -2.45 2.02 -10.69
C VAL A 170 -2.14 1.08 -11.86
N LYS A 171 -2.15 1.59 -13.10
CA LYS A 171 -1.76 0.83 -14.30
C LYS A 171 -0.33 0.29 -14.17
N ASN A 172 0.60 1.11 -13.71
CA ASN A 172 1.99 0.73 -13.49
C ASN A 172 2.12 -0.33 -12.38
N TRP A 173 1.41 -0.15 -11.26
CA TRP A 173 1.35 -1.16 -10.21
C TRP A 173 0.84 -2.51 -10.72
N CYS A 174 -0.30 -2.54 -11.44
CA CYS A 174 -0.87 -3.76 -12.01
C CYS A 174 0.14 -4.48 -12.90
N ARG A 175 0.79 -3.74 -13.80
CA ARG A 175 1.80 -4.28 -14.73
C ARG A 175 3.00 -4.87 -13.98
N TRP A 176 3.51 -4.17 -12.98
CA TRP A 176 4.63 -4.64 -12.17
C TRP A 176 4.26 -5.87 -11.35
N LYS A 177 3.12 -5.83 -10.65
CA LYS A 177 2.66 -6.91 -9.78
C LYS A 177 2.36 -8.18 -10.56
N TYR A 178 1.75 -8.05 -11.72
CA TYR A 178 1.55 -9.17 -12.65
C TYR A 178 2.87 -9.84 -13.04
N LYS A 179 3.86 -9.06 -13.48
CA LYS A 179 5.18 -9.59 -13.83
C LYS A 179 5.85 -10.29 -12.65
N SER A 180 5.76 -9.73 -11.45
CA SER A 180 6.28 -10.35 -10.23
C SER A 180 5.60 -11.70 -9.95
N VAL A 181 4.27 -11.77 -10.05
CA VAL A 181 3.51 -13.02 -9.83
C VAL A 181 3.88 -14.08 -10.86
N VAL A 182 4.01 -13.72 -12.14
CA VAL A 182 4.42 -14.64 -13.20
C VAL A 182 5.84 -15.16 -12.96
N GLN A 183 6.77 -14.30 -12.53
CA GLN A 183 8.13 -14.71 -12.20
C GLN A 183 8.16 -15.68 -11.01
N ASP A 184 7.43 -15.37 -9.93
CA ASP A 184 7.34 -16.25 -8.76
C ASP A 184 6.76 -17.63 -9.12
N LEU A 185 5.73 -17.66 -9.98
CA LEU A 185 5.13 -18.90 -10.48
C LEU A 185 6.11 -19.71 -11.33
N HIS A 186 6.84 -19.05 -12.23
CA HIS A 186 7.87 -19.68 -13.03
C HIS A 186 8.96 -20.31 -12.16
N ASP A 187 9.42 -19.59 -11.13
CA ASP A 187 10.46 -20.09 -10.25
C ASP A 187 10.00 -21.30 -9.42
N ILE A 188 8.72 -21.36 -9.03
CA ILE A 188 8.13 -22.55 -8.38
C ILE A 188 8.10 -23.73 -9.34
N TYR A 189 7.69 -23.49 -10.60
CA TYR A 189 7.67 -24.53 -11.62
C TYR A 189 9.07 -25.13 -11.85
N VAL A 190 10.11 -24.29 -11.87
CA VAL A 190 11.50 -24.73 -12.08
C VAL A 190 12.07 -25.47 -10.87
N ARG A 191 11.63 -25.18 -9.64
CA ARG A 191 12.27 -25.69 -8.41
C ARG A 191 11.94 -27.15 -8.03
N GLU A 192 11.02 -27.84 -8.70
CA GLU A 192 10.66 -29.27 -8.45
C GLU A 192 10.40 -29.67 -6.97
N GLU A 193 10.17 -28.73 -6.05
CA GLU A 193 9.87 -29.04 -4.64
C GLU A 193 8.41 -29.48 -4.46
N GLY A 194 8.16 -30.39 -3.52
CA GLY A 194 6.96 -31.23 -3.45
C GLY A 194 5.59 -30.52 -3.55
N MET A 195 4.70 -31.15 -4.33
CA MET A 195 3.47 -30.57 -4.85
C MET A 195 2.36 -30.23 -3.83
N GLN A 196 2.46 -30.66 -2.57
CA GLN A 196 1.48 -30.33 -1.52
C GLN A 196 1.73 -28.96 -0.88
N THR A 197 3.00 -28.60 -0.61
CA THR A 197 3.39 -27.23 -0.20
C THR A 197 3.06 -26.21 -1.29
N ASN A 198 3.07 -26.63 -2.56
CA ASN A 198 2.78 -25.78 -3.71
C ASN A 198 1.29 -25.45 -3.87
N LEU A 199 0.36 -26.28 -3.38
CA LEU A 199 -1.06 -26.02 -3.61
C LEU A 199 -1.55 -24.72 -2.95
N ASN A 200 -1.18 -24.49 -1.68
CA ASN A 200 -1.53 -23.26 -0.97
C ASN A 200 -0.87 -22.03 -1.62
N LEU A 201 0.36 -22.18 -2.12
CA LEU A 201 1.05 -21.14 -2.86
C LEU A 201 0.34 -20.83 -4.18
N LEU A 202 -0.03 -21.85 -4.96
CA LEU A 202 -0.77 -21.69 -6.23
C LEU A 202 -2.15 -21.04 -6.01
N LEU A 203 -2.87 -21.42 -4.95
CA LEU A 203 -4.12 -20.76 -4.56
C LEU A 203 -3.89 -19.27 -4.22
N LYS A 204 -2.79 -18.96 -3.53
CA LYS A 204 -2.40 -17.58 -3.23
C LYS A 204 -2.12 -16.79 -4.50
N PHE A 205 -1.39 -17.36 -5.47
CA PHE A 205 -1.17 -16.72 -6.77
C PHE A 205 -2.44 -16.55 -7.59
N SER A 206 -3.33 -17.54 -7.59
CA SER A 206 -4.63 -17.42 -8.25
C SER A 206 -5.47 -16.29 -7.65
N SER A 207 -5.49 -16.16 -6.31
CA SER A 207 -6.16 -15.04 -5.62
C SER A 207 -5.54 -13.69 -6.01
N ARG A 208 -4.20 -13.59 -6.06
CA ARG A 208 -3.49 -12.38 -6.51
C ARG A 208 -3.84 -12.02 -7.96
N LEU A 209 -3.78 -12.98 -8.88
CA LEU A 209 -4.11 -12.77 -10.30
C LEU A 209 -5.56 -12.33 -10.47
N ASN A 210 -6.49 -12.95 -9.74
CA ASN A 210 -7.90 -12.55 -9.74
C ASN A 210 -8.08 -11.12 -9.21
N GLY A 211 -7.37 -10.76 -8.14
CA GLY A 211 -7.39 -9.40 -7.62
C GLY A 211 -6.87 -8.35 -8.62
N ILE A 212 -5.76 -8.64 -9.29
CA ILE A 212 -5.21 -7.78 -10.35
C ILE A 212 -6.20 -7.67 -11.52
N SER A 213 -6.82 -8.79 -11.93
CA SER A 213 -7.82 -8.79 -13.01
C SER A 213 -9.03 -7.90 -12.67
N ASN A 214 -9.52 -7.95 -11.42
CA ASN A 214 -10.62 -7.08 -10.98
C ASN A 214 -10.27 -5.59 -11.09
N VAL A 215 -9.04 -5.21 -10.72
CA VAL A 215 -8.60 -3.81 -10.83
C VAL A 215 -8.49 -3.37 -12.30
N LEU A 216 -7.94 -4.24 -13.16
CA LEU A 216 -7.83 -3.97 -14.59
C LEU A 216 -9.20 -3.89 -15.27
N ALA A 217 -10.16 -4.71 -14.88
CA ALA A 217 -11.53 -4.65 -15.41
C ALA A 217 -12.19 -3.31 -15.09
N VAL A 218 -11.97 -2.77 -13.88
CA VAL A 218 -12.43 -1.42 -13.52
C VAL A 218 -11.76 -0.38 -14.41
N LEU A 219 -10.42 -0.41 -14.52
CA LEU A 219 -9.68 0.49 -15.42
C LEU A 219 -10.19 0.40 -16.88
N GLU A 220 -10.42 -0.79 -17.41
CA GLU A 220 -10.89 -0.97 -18.79
C GLU A 220 -12.33 -0.47 -18.99
N SER A 221 -13.23 -0.74 -18.04
CA SER A 221 -14.61 -0.26 -18.07
C SER A 221 -14.69 1.28 -18.07
N SER A 222 -13.68 1.92 -17.48
CA SER A 222 -13.54 3.36 -17.41
C SER A 222 -12.84 3.96 -18.63
N PHE A 223 -12.03 3.18 -19.35
CA PHE A 223 -11.23 3.63 -20.49
C PHE A 223 -11.39 2.72 -21.70
N ALA A 224 -12.28 3.11 -22.63
CA ALA A 224 -12.64 2.51 -23.92
C ALA A 224 -11.66 1.47 -24.55
N GLY A 225 -11.51 0.29 -23.94
CA GLY A 225 -10.91 -0.92 -24.54
C GLY A 225 -9.38 -0.98 -24.64
N SER A 226 -8.62 -0.17 -23.89
CA SER A 226 -7.14 -0.17 -24.01
C SER A 226 -6.41 -1.34 -23.31
N LEU A 227 -7.09 -2.13 -22.48
CA LEU A 227 -6.49 -3.18 -21.62
C LEU A 227 -7.03 -4.60 -21.89
N SER A 228 -7.85 -4.79 -22.92
CA SER A 228 -8.64 -6.03 -23.07
C SER A 228 -7.78 -7.27 -23.30
N ALA A 229 -6.65 -7.12 -23.99
CA ALA A 229 -5.73 -8.21 -24.25
C ALA A 229 -5.03 -8.67 -22.96
N GLU A 230 -4.53 -7.73 -22.16
CA GLU A 230 -3.91 -8.01 -20.87
C GLU A 230 -4.89 -8.63 -19.88
N LEU A 231 -6.16 -8.21 -19.89
CA LEU A 231 -7.22 -8.79 -19.08
C LEU A 231 -7.50 -10.25 -19.47
N GLN A 232 -7.58 -10.53 -20.77
CA GLN A 232 -7.78 -11.90 -21.27
C GLN A 232 -6.63 -12.83 -20.90
N ASP A 233 -5.38 -12.37 -21.02
CA ASP A 233 -4.19 -13.14 -20.63
C ASP A 233 -4.22 -13.47 -19.12
N LEU A 234 -4.62 -12.51 -18.29
CA LEU A 234 -4.77 -12.68 -16.85
C LEU A 234 -5.86 -13.69 -16.48
N HIS A 235 -7.03 -13.58 -17.09
CA HIS A 235 -8.11 -14.55 -16.89
C HIS A 235 -7.67 -15.95 -17.30
N TRP A 236 -7.00 -16.09 -18.44
CA TRP A 236 -6.47 -17.35 -18.91
C TRP A 236 -5.44 -17.95 -17.95
N LEU A 237 -4.50 -17.15 -17.44
CA LEU A 237 -3.51 -17.59 -16.45
C LEU A 237 -4.15 -17.99 -15.12
N SER A 238 -5.12 -17.21 -14.64
CA SER A 238 -5.86 -17.53 -13.42
C SER A 238 -6.60 -18.87 -13.56
N GLU A 239 -7.32 -19.06 -14.67
CA GLU A 239 -8.02 -20.32 -14.96
C GLU A 239 -7.07 -21.51 -15.06
N ASN A 240 -5.93 -21.37 -15.72
CA ASN A 240 -4.98 -22.48 -15.85
C ASN A 240 -4.30 -22.82 -14.52
N THR A 241 -4.02 -21.81 -13.69
CA THR A 241 -3.55 -22.01 -12.31
C THR A 241 -4.60 -22.74 -11.46
N LEU A 242 -5.89 -22.55 -11.74
CA LEU A 242 -6.97 -23.32 -11.11
C LEU A 242 -7.12 -24.72 -11.72
N LYS A 243 -6.90 -24.90 -13.03
CA LYS A 243 -7.06 -26.20 -13.73
C LYS A 243 -5.95 -27.20 -13.40
N THR A 244 -4.74 -26.75 -13.03
CA THR A 244 -3.70 -27.64 -12.48
C THR A 244 -4.14 -28.38 -11.21
N LYS A 245 -5.23 -27.95 -10.56
CA LYS A 245 -5.96 -28.69 -9.49
C LYS A 245 -6.61 -29.99 -9.96
N GLN A 246 -7.16 -30.01 -11.18
CA GLN A 246 -8.01 -31.12 -11.66
C GLN A 246 -7.21 -32.29 -12.22
N VAL A 247 -5.99 -32.06 -12.70
CA VAL A 247 -5.15 -33.10 -13.33
C VAL A 247 -4.49 -34.05 -12.30
N LYS A 248 -4.69 -33.82 -10.99
CA LYS A 248 -4.11 -34.66 -9.92
C LYS A 248 -5.12 -35.52 -9.13
N PHE A 249 -6.38 -35.57 -9.56
CA PHE A 249 -7.41 -36.45 -8.97
C PHE A 249 -7.92 -37.55 -9.93
N LEU A 250 -7.15 -37.85 -10.98
CA LEU A 250 -7.26 -39.06 -11.80
C LEU A 250 -5.93 -39.82 -11.74
#